data_AF-A0A974P3P6-F1
#
_entry.id   AF-A0A974P3P6-F1
#
_cell.length_a   1.000
_cell.length_b   1.000
_cell.length_c   1.000
_cell.angle_alpha   90.00
_cell.angle_beta   90.00
_cell.angle_gamma   90.00
#
_symmetry.space_group_name_H-M   'P 1'
#
loop_
_entity.id
_entity.type
_entity.pdbx_description
1 polymer ?
#
loop_
_entity_poly.entity_id
_entity_poly.type
_entity_poly.pdbx_seq_one_letter_code
_entity_poly.pdbx_strand_id
1 'polypeptide(L)'
;MAKAKARAKAAHKILIIDLGGNWCGDCRILAATMDLPEMKTWVARHFELVTVDVGRFDKNLQIPARYGVTSRLEGVPALLMVDPATDKLLNKDTVASLADARHMSPQALADWLATWAN
;
A
#
# COMPACT_ATOMS: atom_id res chain seq x y z
N MET A 1 -0.92 -4.52 -12.61
CA MET A 1 -0.62 -3.07 -12.51
C MET A 1 -1.41 -2.21 -13.49
N ALA A 2 -1.27 -2.35 -14.81
CA ALA A 2 -1.97 -1.48 -15.78
C ALA A 2 -3.49 -1.41 -15.60
N LYS A 3 -4.17 -2.55 -15.41
CA LYS A 3 -5.63 -2.60 -15.16
C LYS A 3 -6.04 -1.87 -13.88
N ALA A 4 -5.32 -2.08 -12.78
CA ALA A 4 -5.62 -1.42 -11.51
C ALA A 4 -5.41 0.09 -11.61
N LYS A 5 -4.30 0.54 -12.21
CA LYS A 5 -4.08 1.97 -12.47
C LYS A 5 -5.20 2.58 -13.33
N ALA A 6 -5.65 1.88 -14.36
CA ALA A 6 -6.76 2.34 -15.20
C ALA A 6 -8.06 2.50 -14.40
N ARG A 7 -8.38 1.52 -13.52
CA ARG A 7 -9.54 1.62 -12.61
C ARG A 7 -9.41 2.78 -11.62
N ALA A 8 -8.24 2.91 -10.98
CA ALA A 8 -7.94 4.00 -10.06
C ALA A 8 -8.13 5.37 -10.73
N LYS A 9 -7.58 5.54 -11.95
CA LYS A 9 -7.72 6.75 -12.75
C LYS A 9 -9.18 7.05 -13.10
N ALA A 10 -9.91 6.05 -13.58
CA ALA A 10 -11.32 6.22 -13.97
C ALA A 10 -12.22 6.52 -12.77
N ALA A 11 -11.87 6.00 -11.59
CA ALA A 11 -12.62 6.21 -10.36
C ALA A 11 -12.13 7.42 -9.54
N HIS A 12 -11.13 8.17 -10.01
CA HIS A 12 -10.50 9.28 -9.30
C HIS A 12 -10.01 8.89 -7.90
N LYS A 13 -9.40 7.69 -7.76
CA LYS A 13 -8.87 7.16 -6.50
C LYS A 13 -7.36 7.09 -6.52
N ILE A 14 -6.73 7.17 -5.35
CA ILE A 14 -5.31 6.82 -5.22
C ILE A 14 -5.12 5.31 -5.44
N LEU A 15 -4.07 4.94 -6.17
CA LEU A 15 -3.64 3.55 -6.31
C LEU A 15 -2.69 3.21 -5.16
N ILE A 16 -3.07 2.25 -4.32
CA ILE A 16 -2.18 1.66 -3.31
C ILE A 16 -1.57 0.40 -3.90
N ILE A 17 -0.24 0.34 -3.92
CA ILE A 17 0.50 -0.91 -4.16
C ILE A 17 1.08 -1.36 -2.82
N ASP A 18 0.48 -2.40 -2.23
CA ASP A 18 0.88 -3.00 -0.97
C ASP A 18 1.89 -4.12 -1.21
N LEU A 19 3.16 -3.84 -0.92
CA LEU A 19 4.28 -4.76 -1.05
C LEU A 19 4.47 -5.53 0.25
N GLY A 20 4.34 -6.85 0.20
CA GLY A 20 4.45 -7.69 1.39
C GLY A 20 4.43 -9.18 1.08
N GLY A 21 3.93 -9.98 2.03
CA GLY A 21 3.75 -11.41 1.83
C GLY A 21 3.12 -12.09 3.04
N ASN A 22 2.51 -13.26 2.86
CA ASN A 22 1.78 -13.96 3.93
C ASN A 22 2.66 -14.41 5.11
N TRP A 23 3.97 -14.44 4.92
CA TRP A 23 4.95 -14.74 5.96
C TRP A 23 5.17 -13.59 6.95
N CYS A 24 4.76 -12.37 6.58
CA CYS A 24 4.99 -11.14 7.32
C CYS A 24 3.81 -10.90 8.27
N GLY A 25 4.09 -10.88 9.59
CA GLY A 25 3.08 -10.67 10.62
C GLY A 25 2.40 -9.31 10.48
N ASP A 26 3.19 -8.25 10.35
CA ASP A 26 2.73 -6.86 10.19
C ASP A 26 1.84 -6.68 8.95
N CYS A 27 2.16 -7.38 7.86
CA CYS A 27 1.39 -7.36 6.62
C CYS A 27 0.00 -7.95 6.81
N ARG A 28 -0.09 -9.07 7.57
CA ARG A 28 -1.38 -9.69 7.91
C ARG A 28 -2.20 -8.81 8.85
N ILE A 29 -1.56 -8.08 9.75
CA ILE A 29 -2.23 -7.15 10.68
C ILE A 29 -2.82 -5.96 9.92
N LEU A 30 -2.06 -5.37 8.99
CA LEU A 30 -2.56 -4.32 8.11
C LEU A 30 -3.73 -4.83 7.25
N ALA A 31 -3.57 -6.00 6.62
CA ALA A 31 -4.64 -6.61 5.82
C ALA A 31 -5.91 -6.87 6.64
N ALA A 32 -5.79 -7.43 7.85
CA ALA A 32 -6.92 -7.67 8.74
C ALA A 32 -7.61 -6.36 9.17
N THR A 33 -6.84 -5.29 9.40
CA THR A 33 -7.37 -3.97 9.73
C THR A 33 -8.16 -3.37 8.56
N MET A 34 -7.63 -3.47 7.33
CA MET A 34 -8.34 -3.02 6.12
C MET A 34 -9.59 -3.85 5.82
N ASP A 35 -9.68 -5.08 6.33
CA ASP A 35 -10.83 -5.98 6.09
C ASP A 35 -11.95 -5.85 7.15
N LEU A 36 -11.73 -5.05 8.22
CA LEU A 36 -12.80 -4.67 9.15
C LEU A 36 -13.97 -4.02 8.38
N PRO A 37 -15.24 -4.26 8.73
CA PRO A 37 -16.39 -3.86 7.89
C PRO A 37 -16.42 -2.37 7.49
N GLU A 38 -16.17 -1.49 8.46
CA GLU A 38 -16.15 -0.05 8.27
C GLU A 38 -14.95 0.37 7.39
N MET A 39 -13.77 -0.20 7.68
CA MET A 39 -12.53 0.09 6.96
C MET A 39 -12.57 -0.42 5.53
N LYS A 40 -13.07 -1.63 5.30
CA LYS A 40 -13.17 -2.23 3.97
C LYS A 40 -13.99 -1.35 3.03
N THR A 41 -15.12 -0.87 3.52
CA THR A 41 -15.99 0.02 2.76
C THR A 41 -15.32 1.37 2.52
N TRP A 42 -14.64 1.92 3.53
CA TRP A 42 -13.91 3.18 3.41
C TRP A 42 -12.71 3.07 2.44
N VAL A 43 -11.85 2.07 2.59
CA VAL A 43 -10.72 1.79 1.68
C VAL A 43 -11.21 1.65 0.25
N ALA A 44 -12.27 0.86 0.02
CA ALA A 44 -12.83 0.68 -1.32
C ALA A 44 -13.41 1.97 -1.93
N ARG A 45 -13.81 2.96 -1.11
CA ARG A 45 -14.27 4.27 -1.61
C ARG A 45 -13.12 5.18 -2.00
N HIS A 46 -12.02 5.19 -1.26
CA HIS A 46 -10.93 6.16 -1.47
C HIS A 46 -9.77 5.61 -2.30
N PHE A 47 -9.60 4.28 -2.35
CA PHE A 47 -8.43 3.64 -2.92
C PHE A 47 -8.78 2.55 -3.92
N GLU A 48 -7.88 2.36 -4.88
CA GLU A 48 -7.74 1.09 -5.59
C GLU A 48 -6.52 0.36 -4.99
N LEU A 49 -6.75 -0.76 -4.32
CA LEU A 49 -5.69 -1.53 -3.65
C LEU A 49 -5.19 -2.68 -4.53
N VAL A 50 -3.87 -2.83 -4.62
CA VAL A 50 -3.23 -4.01 -5.22
C VAL A 50 -2.17 -4.54 -4.28
N THR A 51 -2.28 -5.81 -3.91
CA THR A 51 -1.26 -6.50 -3.13
C THR A 51 -0.22 -7.16 -4.05
N VAL A 52 1.04 -7.12 -3.64
CA VAL A 52 2.19 -7.66 -4.39
C VAL A 52 3.05 -8.48 -3.44
N ASP A 53 3.19 -9.77 -3.73
CA ASP A 53 4.12 -10.65 -3.02
C ASP A 53 5.57 -10.28 -3.40
N VAL A 54 6.36 -9.86 -2.41
CA VAL A 54 7.79 -9.59 -2.60
C VAL A 54 8.68 -10.78 -2.20
N GLY A 55 8.08 -11.93 -1.86
CA GLY A 55 8.82 -13.07 -1.34
C GLY A 55 9.61 -12.69 -0.10
N ARG A 56 10.82 -13.21 0.07
CA ARG A 56 11.75 -12.77 1.13
C ARG A 56 12.61 -11.61 0.64
N PHE A 57 11.96 -10.60 0.08
CA PHE A 57 12.60 -9.48 -0.64
C PHE A 57 13.41 -9.95 -1.86
N ASP A 58 12.84 -10.87 -2.62
CA ASP A 58 13.46 -11.52 -3.78
C ASP A 58 12.51 -11.64 -4.99
N LYS A 59 11.25 -11.22 -4.85
CA LYS A 59 10.26 -11.24 -5.92
C LYS A 59 9.71 -9.85 -6.20
N ASN A 60 9.34 -9.62 -7.46
CA ASN A 60 8.55 -8.46 -7.89
C ASN A 60 9.17 -7.07 -7.56
N LEU A 61 10.46 -7.01 -7.22
CA LEU A 61 11.16 -5.76 -6.85
C LEU A 61 11.29 -4.76 -8.00
N GLN A 62 11.09 -5.20 -9.25
CA GLN A 62 10.97 -4.31 -10.40
C GLN A 62 9.79 -3.34 -10.29
N ILE A 63 8.77 -3.66 -9.48
CA ILE A 63 7.59 -2.81 -9.27
C ILE A 63 7.95 -1.57 -8.45
N PRO A 64 8.46 -1.67 -7.20
CA PRO A 64 8.94 -0.51 -6.46
C PRO A 64 10.06 0.25 -7.18
N ALA A 65 10.96 -0.45 -7.87
CA ALA A 65 12.04 0.17 -8.63
C ALA A 65 11.55 1.16 -9.70
N ARG A 66 10.43 0.86 -10.39
CA ARG A 66 9.80 1.79 -11.36
C ARG A 66 9.43 3.14 -10.75
N TYR A 67 9.16 3.17 -9.44
CA TYR A 67 8.77 4.37 -8.70
C TYR A 67 9.94 5.03 -7.96
N GLY A 68 11.18 4.57 -8.21
CA GLY A 68 12.39 5.11 -7.60
C GLY A 68 12.79 4.46 -6.27
N VAL A 69 12.07 3.43 -5.83
CA VAL A 69 12.44 2.63 -4.65
C VAL A 69 13.35 1.50 -5.11
N THR A 70 14.61 1.84 -5.36
CA THR A 70 15.63 0.92 -5.92
C THR A 70 16.55 0.33 -4.86
N SER A 71 16.58 0.92 -3.67
CA SER A 71 17.20 0.30 -2.50
C SER A 71 16.36 -0.89 -2.01
N ARG A 72 16.98 -1.74 -1.19
CA ARG A 72 16.24 -2.78 -0.47
C ARG A 72 15.11 -2.11 0.34
N LEU A 73 13.90 -2.66 0.26
CA LEU A 73 12.79 -2.23 1.11
C LEU A 73 13.20 -2.33 2.58
N GLU A 74 13.01 -1.24 3.33
CA GLU A 74 13.36 -1.16 4.75
C GLU A 74 12.55 -2.13 5.61
N GLY A 75 11.30 -2.38 5.21
CA GLY A 75 10.42 -3.34 5.83
C GLY A 75 9.17 -3.55 4.99
N VAL A 76 8.32 -4.48 5.43
CA VAL A 76 6.99 -4.73 4.84
C VAL A 76 5.95 -4.80 5.97
N PRO A 77 4.69 -4.38 5.74
CA PRO A 77 4.13 -3.91 4.47
C PRO A 77 4.72 -2.55 4.05
N ALA A 78 5.12 -2.47 2.79
CA ALA A 78 5.61 -1.25 2.16
C ALA A 78 4.55 -0.75 1.19
N LEU A 79 3.96 0.41 1.46
CA LEU A 79 2.87 0.96 0.66
C LEU A 79 3.40 2.01 -0.30
N LEU A 80 3.12 1.83 -1.59
CA LEU A 80 3.31 2.88 -2.59
C LEU A 80 1.97 3.56 -2.86
N MET A 81 1.86 4.83 -2.49
CA MET A 81 0.71 5.68 -2.77
C MET A 81 0.96 6.37 -4.11
N VAL A 82 0.27 5.93 -5.16
CA VAL A 82 0.51 6.37 -6.54
C VAL A 82 -0.66 7.19 -7.05
N ASP A 83 -0.39 8.38 -7.58
CA ASP A 83 -1.35 9.13 -8.38
C ASP A 83 -1.50 8.43 -9.74
N PRO A 84 -2.68 7.87 -10.07
CA PRO A 84 -2.87 7.13 -11.30
C PRO A 84 -2.97 8.01 -12.55
N ALA A 85 -3.20 9.32 -12.40
CA ALA A 85 -3.25 10.27 -13.51
C ALA A 85 -1.85 10.62 -14.00
N THR A 86 -0.91 10.88 -13.07
CA THR A 86 0.47 11.26 -13.39
C THR A 86 1.48 10.11 -13.30
N ASP A 87 1.09 8.96 -12.76
CA ASP A 87 1.94 7.80 -12.47
C ASP A 87 3.10 8.12 -11.51
N LYS A 88 2.91 9.11 -10.62
CA LYS A 88 3.90 9.55 -9.64
C LYS A 88 3.67 8.92 -8.28
N LEU A 89 4.77 8.56 -7.62
CA LEU A 89 4.79 8.15 -6.22
C LEU A 89 4.65 9.39 -5.32
N LEU A 90 3.69 9.35 -4.41
CA LEU A 90 3.32 10.45 -3.53
C LEU A 90 4.01 10.39 -2.16
N ASN A 91 4.39 9.19 -1.70
CA ASN A 91 4.82 8.92 -0.34
C ASN A 91 6.27 8.41 -0.24
N LYS A 92 7.18 8.98 -1.04
CA LYS A 92 8.58 8.52 -1.15
C LYS A 92 9.28 8.29 0.19
N ASP A 93 9.05 9.18 1.15
CA ASP A 93 9.73 9.16 2.46
C ASP A 93 9.00 8.31 3.52
N THR A 94 7.81 7.80 3.20
CA THR A 94 6.93 7.08 4.15
C THR A 94 6.47 5.72 3.63
N VAL A 95 7.17 5.16 2.63
CA VAL A 95 6.84 3.85 2.04
C VAL A 95 6.79 2.74 3.10
N ALA A 96 7.72 2.73 4.04
CA ALA A 96 7.84 1.70 5.08
C ALA A 96 7.17 2.08 6.42
N SER A 97 6.36 3.14 6.48
CA SER A 97 5.77 3.63 7.74
C SER A 97 4.92 2.60 8.50
N LEU A 98 4.39 1.58 7.80
CA LEU A 98 3.57 0.54 8.40
C LEU A 98 4.31 -0.79 8.59
N ALA A 99 5.64 -0.82 8.46
CA ALA A 99 6.46 -2.03 8.60
C ALA A 99 6.47 -2.61 10.04
N ASP A 100 6.02 -1.84 11.03
CA ASP A 100 5.89 -2.27 12.43
C ASP A 100 4.42 -2.25 12.89
N ALA A 101 3.48 -2.56 11.97
CA ALA A 101 2.04 -2.52 12.21
C ALA A 101 1.57 -3.30 13.44
N ARG A 102 2.31 -4.33 13.90
CA ARG A 102 1.98 -5.08 15.12
C ARG A 102 2.00 -4.26 16.41
N HIS A 103 2.69 -3.13 16.42
CA HIS A 103 2.72 -2.21 17.56
C HIS A 103 1.80 -1.00 17.36
N MET A 104 1.04 -0.96 16.27
CA MET A 104 0.09 0.10 15.96
C MET A 104 -1.33 -0.36 16.32
N SER A 105 -2.18 0.58 16.74
CA SER A 105 -3.61 0.32 16.88
C SER A 105 -4.28 0.30 15.50
N PRO A 106 -5.43 -0.39 15.33
CA PRO A 106 -6.20 -0.33 14.09
C PRO A 106 -6.55 1.11 13.68
N GLN A 107 -6.82 1.98 14.67
CA GLN A 107 -7.07 3.40 14.42
C GLN A 107 -5.84 4.13 13.88
N ALA A 108 -4.64 3.88 14.42
CA ALA A 108 -3.41 4.50 13.91
C ALA A 108 -3.09 4.07 12.47
N LEU A 109 -3.37 2.81 12.12
CA LEU A 109 -3.27 2.33 10.74
C LEU A 109 -4.28 3.03 9.81
N ALA A 110 -5.53 3.18 10.28
CA ALA A 110 -6.57 3.88 9.54
C ALA A 110 -6.24 5.37 9.35
N ASP A 111 -5.76 6.05 10.39
CA ASP A 111 -5.37 7.46 10.37
C ASP A 111 -4.23 7.69 9.37
N TRP A 112 -3.25 6.79 9.32
CA TRP A 112 -2.18 6.87 8.34
C TRP A 112 -2.70 6.72 6.90
N LEU A 113 -3.63 5.78 6.65
CA LEU A 113 -4.26 5.67 5.33
C LEU A 113 -5.06 6.93 4.99
N ALA A 114 -5.74 7.52 5.99
CA ALA A 114 -6.58 8.70 5.82
C ALA A 114 -5.80 9.96 5.38
N THR A 115 -4.49 10.04 5.66
CA THR A 115 -3.67 11.16 5.15
C THR A 115 -3.59 11.20 3.62
N TRP A 116 -3.94 10.10 2.95
CA TRP A 116 -3.88 9.95 1.50
C TRP A 116 -5.26 9.88 0.82
N ALA A 117 -6.35 9.97 1.58
CA ALA A 117 -7.70 9.72 1.09
C ALA A 117 -8.37 10.93 0.39
N ASN A 118 -7.56 11.88 -0.11
CA ASN A 118 -8.01 13.13 -0.75
C ASN A 118 -8.51 12.94 -2.18
#